data_AF-A0A8S8YS44-F1
#
_entry.id   AF-A0A8S8YS44-F1
#
_cell.length_a   1.000
_cell.length_b   1.000
_cell.length_c   1.000
_cell.angle_alpha   90.00
_cell.angle_beta   90.00
_cell.angle_gamma   90.00
#
_symmetry.space_group_name_H-M   'P 1'
#
loop_
_entity.id
_entity.type
_entity.pdbx_description
1 polymer ?
#
loop_
_entity_poly.entity_id
_entity_poly.type
_entity_poly.pdbx_seq_one_letter_code
_entity_poly.pdbx_strand_id
1 'polypeptide(L)'
;MVWVVAPGALNPDPDTITGTVVHNEHNTSASGQNSGAGVSSHIVEVEWFNASMIGNVSGVSKSDINNGLDVGDAGLGVYTLDVTVVVDAGGGIGCSHTDDGEEVEYLVELITLDYSFLR
;
A
#
# COMPACT_ATOMS: atom_id res chain seq x y z
N MET A 1 39.75 -15.25 19.52
CA MET A 1 38.44 -15.88 19.69
C MET A 1 37.70 -15.64 18.38
N VAL A 2 37.53 -16.67 17.56
CA VAL A 2 36.81 -16.56 16.28
C VAL A 2 35.35 -16.80 16.59
N TRP A 3 34.51 -15.78 16.42
CA TRP A 3 33.06 -15.94 16.50
C TRP A 3 32.62 -16.72 15.25
N VAL A 4 32.17 -17.97 15.44
CA VAL A 4 31.50 -18.71 14.38
C VAL A 4 30.08 -18.18 14.31
N VAL A 5 29.80 -17.39 13.29
CA VAL A 5 28.45 -16.94 12.94
C VAL A 5 27.70 -18.16 12.40
N ALA A 6 26.56 -18.50 12.99
CA ALA A 6 25.75 -19.62 12.49
C ALA A 6 25.27 -19.32 11.06
N PRO A 7 25.13 -20.32 10.17
CA PRO A 7 24.58 -20.08 8.84
C PRO A 7 23.20 -19.40 8.93
N GLY A 8 23.02 -18.26 8.26
CA GLY A 8 21.78 -17.47 8.30
C GLY A 8 21.70 -16.40 9.41
N ALA A 9 22.65 -16.36 10.32
CA ALA A 9 22.67 -15.42 11.46
C ALA A 9 22.92 -13.94 11.11
N LEU A 10 23.10 -13.60 9.83
CA LEU A 10 23.22 -12.24 9.30
C LEU A 10 22.15 -11.92 8.25
N ASN A 11 21.22 -12.85 7.99
CA ASN A 11 20.16 -12.58 7.03
C ASN A 11 19.15 -11.64 7.68
N PRO A 12 18.55 -10.69 6.94
CA PRO A 12 17.48 -9.89 7.49
C PRO A 12 16.26 -10.76 7.77
N ASP A 13 15.55 -10.42 8.84
CA ASP A 13 14.26 -11.03 9.18
C ASP A 13 13.13 -10.22 8.54
N PRO A 14 11.94 -10.81 8.30
CA PRO A 14 10.83 -10.10 7.67
C PRO A 14 10.27 -8.92 8.49
N ASP A 15 10.50 -7.70 8.01
CA ASP A 15 9.95 -6.45 8.56
C ASP A 15 8.51 -6.24 8.15
N THR A 16 7.72 -5.55 8.99
CA THR A 16 6.35 -5.16 8.65
C THR A 16 6.29 -3.72 8.17
N ILE A 17 5.91 -3.51 6.92
CA ILE A 17 5.70 -2.20 6.32
C ILE A 17 4.20 -1.91 6.28
N THR A 18 3.80 -0.74 6.77
CA THR A 18 2.41 -0.26 6.75
C THR A 18 2.35 1.07 6.01
N GLY A 19 1.54 1.11 4.95
CA GLY A 19 1.15 2.34 4.29
C GLY A 19 -0.23 2.80 4.77
N THR A 20 -0.42 4.10 4.92
CA THR A 20 -1.73 4.70 5.18
C THR A 20 -1.88 5.92 4.30
N VAL A 21 -2.96 5.96 3.51
CA VAL A 21 -3.32 7.13 2.71
C VAL A 21 -4.61 7.73 3.27
N VAL A 22 -4.58 9.04 3.48
CA VAL A 22 -5.71 9.82 3.98
C VAL A 22 -6.03 10.95 3.00
N HIS A 23 -7.30 11.03 2.63
CA HIS A 23 -7.89 12.12 1.86
C HIS A 23 -9.28 12.45 2.42
N ASN A 24 -9.39 13.56 3.16
CA ASN A 24 -10.63 13.96 3.85
C ASN A 24 -11.21 12.80 4.70
N GLU A 25 -12.46 12.38 4.45
CA GLU A 25 -13.09 11.23 5.10
C GLU A 25 -12.62 9.87 4.58
N HIS A 26 -11.98 9.83 3.42
CA HIS A 26 -11.47 8.60 2.81
C HIS A 26 -10.10 8.26 3.40
N ASN A 27 -9.99 7.06 3.97
CA ASN A 27 -8.75 6.58 4.56
C ASN A 27 -8.62 5.08 4.33
N THR A 28 -7.44 4.67 3.89
CA THR A 28 -7.10 3.26 3.67
C THR A 28 -5.73 2.98 4.26
N SER A 29 -5.59 1.82 4.89
CA SER A 29 -4.33 1.31 5.40
C SER A 29 -4.15 -0.13 4.96
N ALA A 30 -2.93 -0.48 4.56
CA ALA A 30 -2.56 -1.86 4.31
C ALA A 30 -1.14 -2.10 4.81
N SER A 31 -0.91 -3.33 5.29
CA SER A 31 0.37 -3.76 5.82
C SER A 31 0.79 -5.06 5.15
N GLY A 32 2.08 -5.26 5.03
CA GLY A 32 2.64 -6.58 4.72
C GLY A 32 4.11 -6.64 5.07
N GLN A 33 4.69 -7.82 4.85
CA GLN A 33 6.08 -8.07 5.21
C GLN A 33 6.99 -8.01 4.00
N ASN A 34 8.19 -7.45 4.17
CA ASN A 34 9.27 -7.76 3.24
C ASN A 34 9.62 -9.24 3.34
N SER A 35 10.02 -9.83 2.21
CA SER A 35 10.71 -11.12 2.32
C SER A 35 12.11 -10.80 2.79
N GLY A 36 12.58 -11.39 3.89
CA GLY A 36 13.99 -11.27 4.36
C GLY A 36 15.07 -11.72 3.35
N ALA A 37 14.72 -11.89 2.07
CA ALA A 37 15.62 -12.06 0.93
C ALA A 37 15.06 -11.48 -0.41
N GLY A 38 14.14 -10.50 -0.39
CA GLY A 38 13.56 -9.97 -1.63
C GLY A 38 12.58 -8.79 -1.48
N VAL A 39 12.24 -8.17 -2.61
CA VAL A 39 11.30 -7.04 -2.68
C VAL A 39 9.86 -7.53 -2.48
N SER A 40 9.19 -7.02 -1.46
CA SER A 40 7.72 -7.06 -1.33
C SER A 40 7.14 -5.73 -1.79
N SER A 41 5.95 -5.75 -2.39
CA SER A 41 5.19 -4.53 -2.66
C SER A 41 3.81 -4.63 -2.04
N HIS A 42 3.33 -3.51 -1.50
CA HIS A 42 1.98 -3.37 -0.97
C HIS A 42 1.35 -2.13 -1.59
N ILE A 43 0.12 -2.27 -2.05
CA ILE A 43 -0.65 -1.17 -2.61
C ILE A 43 -1.63 -0.69 -1.54
N VAL A 44 -1.63 0.60 -1.29
CA VAL A 44 -2.70 1.30 -0.57
C VAL A 44 -3.38 2.22 -1.56
N GLU A 45 -4.69 2.08 -1.66
CA GLU A 45 -5.51 2.84 -2.59
C GLU A 45 -6.64 3.53 -1.82
N VAL A 46 -6.88 4.80 -2.16
CA VAL A 46 -8.01 5.57 -1.67
C VAL A 46 -8.89 5.90 -2.87
N GLU A 47 -10.17 5.53 -2.79
CA GLU A 47 -11.17 5.83 -3.81
C GLU A 47 -12.23 6.74 -3.20
N TRP A 48 -12.61 7.78 -3.95
CA TRP A 48 -13.63 8.76 -3.55
C TRP A 48 -14.90 8.67 -4.41
N PHE A 49 -14.95 7.72 -5.34
CA PHE A 49 -16.12 7.41 -6.17
C PHE A 49 -16.77 6.09 -5.71
N ASN A 50 -17.99 5.83 -6.20
CA ASN A 50 -18.66 4.56 -5.94
C ASN A 50 -18.08 3.45 -6.80
N ALA A 51 -17.14 2.69 -6.24
CA ALA A 51 -16.49 1.55 -6.91
C ALA A 51 -17.47 0.47 -7.41
N SER A 52 -18.69 0.37 -6.84
CA SER A 52 -19.71 -0.57 -7.34
C SER A 52 -20.22 -0.21 -8.73
N MET A 53 -19.91 0.99 -9.23
CA MET A 53 -20.26 1.45 -10.57
C MET A 53 -19.21 1.08 -11.64
N ILE A 54 -18.12 0.41 -11.24
CA ILE A 54 -17.10 -0.09 -12.16
C ILE A 54 -17.49 -1.47 -12.69
N GLY A 55 -17.25 -1.70 -13.99
CA GLY A 55 -17.53 -2.98 -14.65
C GLY A 55 -18.96 -3.08 -15.18
N ASN A 56 -19.57 -4.27 -15.04
CA ASN A 56 -20.91 -4.53 -15.59
C ASN A 56 -22.00 -4.16 -14.58
N VAL A 57 -22.58 -2.98 -14.75
CA VAL A 57 -23.65 -2.44 -13.90
C VAL A 57 -24.99 -2.53 -14.64
N SER A 58 -26.05 -2.99 -13.96
CA SER A 58 -27.39 -3.11 -14.54
C SER A 58 -28.46 -2.59 -13.59
N GLY A 59 -29.64 -2.22 -14.14
CA GLY A 59 -30.74 -1.71 -13.33
C GLY A 59 -30.57 -0.29 -12.80
N VAL A 60 -29.58 0.45 -13.30
CA VAL A 60 -29.27 1.84 -12.91
C VAL A 60 -29.51 2.79 -14.08
N SER A 61 -29.87 4.04 -13.78
CA SER A 61 -29.99 5.08 -14.81
C SER A 61 -28.63 5.70 -15.14
N LYS A 62 -28.56 6.41 -16.27
CA LYS A 62 -27.38 7.22 -16.64
C LYS A 62 -27.02 8.24 -15.55
N SER A 63 -28.03 8.86 -14.93
CA SER A 63 -27.84 9.79 -13.82
C SER A 63 -27.29 9.11 -12.58
N ASP A 64 -27.71 7.88 -12.27
CA ASP A 64 -27.18 7.14 -11.11
C ASP A 64 -25.70 6.80 -11.30
N ILE A 65 -25.31 6.41 -12.53
CA ILE A 65 -23.90 6.16 -12.88
C ILE A 65 -23.08 7.44 -12.73
N ASN A 66 -23.54 8.56 -13.30
CA ASN A 66 -22.85 9.84 -13.18
C ASN A 66 -22.70 10.26 -11.72
N ASN A 67 -23.77 10.20 -10.93
CA ASN A 67 -23.71 10.57 -9.52
C ASN A 67 -22.80 9.65 -8.69
N GLY A 68 -22.57 8.41 -9.14
CA GLY A 68 -21.67 7.47 -8.50
C GLY A 68 -20.20 7.63 -8.91
N LEU A 69 -19.92 8.02 -10.16
CA LEU A 69 -18.55 8.09 -10.70
C LEU A 69 -18.00 9.52 -10.77
N ASP A 70 -18.83 10.49 -11.16
CA ASP A 70 -18.49 11.92 -11.20
C ASP A 70 -18.91 12.57 -9.88
N VAL A 71 -17.96 12.56 -8.96
CA VAL A 71 -18.09 13.10 -7.60
C VAL A 71 -17.56 14.54 -7.49
N GLY A 72 -17.36 15.21 -8.63
CA GLY A 72 -16.90 16.59 -8.70
C GLY A 72 -15.55 16.80 -8.00
N ASP A 73 -15.52 17.73 -7.06
CA ASP A 73 -14.30 18.14 -6.38
C ASP A 73 -13.83 17.17 -5.27
N ALA A 74 -14.55 16.06 -5.05
CA ALA A 74 -14.26 15.12 -3.95
C ALA A 74 -12.88 14.47 -4.03
N GLY A 75 -12.25 14.44 -5.22
CA GLY A 75 -10.87 13.96 -5.40
C GLY A 75 -9.80 15.06 -5.37
N LEU A 76 -10.20 16.32 -5.18
CA LEU A 76 -9.28 17.45 -5.15
C LEU A 76 -8.83 17.76 -3.72
N GLY A 77 -7.62 18.29 -3.59
CA GLY A 77 -7.09 18.78 -2.33
C GLY A 77 -5.88 17.98 -1.85
N VAL A 78 -5.71 17.93 -0.53
CA VAL A 78 -4.52 17.36 0.10
C VAL A 78 -4.70 15.87 0.31
N TYR A 79 -3.63 15.12 -0.01
CA TYR A 79 -3.47 13.71 0.31
C TYR A 79 -2.28 13.58 1.26
N THR A 80 -2.42 12.76 2.29
CA THR A 80 -1.32 12.40 3.20
C THR A 80 -1.02 10.93 3.04
N LEU A 81 0.24 10.61 2.74
CA LEU A 81 0.77 9.24 2.75
C LEU A 81 1.71 9.12 3.95
N ASP A 82 1.34 8.25 4.89
CA ASP A 82 2.19 7.82 6.00
C ASP A 82 2.72 6.42 5.71
N VAL A 83 4.04 6.26 5.78
CA VAL A 83 4.72 4.96 5.64
C VAL A 83 5.46 4.67 6.95
N THR A 84 5.12 3.55 7.57
CA THR A 84 5.73 3.09 8.83
C THR A 84 6.37 1.73 8.61
N VAL A 85 7.58 1.56 9.15
CA VAL A 85 8.28 0.27 9.19
C VAL A 85 8.41 -0.16 10.64
N VAL A 86 7.93 -1.36 10.93
CA VAL A 86 8.20 -2.06 12.18
C VAL A 86 9.26 -3.09 11.88
N VAL A 87 10.48 -2.79 12.34
CA VAL A 87 11.66 -3.62 12.14
C VAL A 87 11.63 -4.82 13.08
N ASP A 88 11.82 -6.03 12.56
CA ASP A 88 11.97 -7.26 13.35
C ASP A 88 13.41 -7.73 13.31
N ALA A 89 14.26 -7.11 14.13
CA ALA A 89 15.67 -7.48 14.23
C ALA A 89 15.89 -8.73 15.12
N GLY A 90 15.10 -9.80 14.91
CA GLY A 90 15.13 -11.04 15.70
C GLY A 90 16.54 -11.52 16.08
N GLY A 91 16.68 -12.28 17.18
CA GLY A 91 18.02 -12.72 17.60
C GLY A 91 18.08 -13.63 18.81
N GLY A 92 19.06 -14.54 18.79
CA GLY A 92 19.40 -15.46 19.87
C GLY A 92 20.90 -15.41 20.19
N ILE A 93 21.35 -16.16 21.20
CA ILE A 93 22.78 -16.20 21.54
C ILE A 93 23.57 -16.73 20.33
N GLY A 94 24.38 -15.85 19.72
CA GLY A 94 25.20 -16.16 18.54
C GLY A 94 24.54 -15.86 17.19
N CYS A 95 23.33 -15.30 17.17
CA CYS A 95 22.67 -14.78 15.97
C CYS A 95 22.37 -13.29 16.13
N SER A 96 22.82 -12.47 15.19
CA SER A 96 22.56 -11.03 15.15
C SER A 96 22.10 -10.68 13.74
N HIS A 97 20.80 -10.62 13.54
CA HIS A 97 20.23 -10.16 12.29
C HIS A 97 20.60 -8.68 12.08
N THR A 98 20.72 -8.25 10.83
CA THR A 98 20.98 -6.87 10.47
C THR A 98 20.14 -6.51 9.26
N ASP A 99 19.52 -5.34 9.34
CA ASP A 99 18.72 -4.75 8.26
C ASP A 99 19.55 -3.69 7.49
N ASP A 100 20.86 -3.71 7.67
CA ASP A 100 21.80 -2.85 6.95
C ASP A 100 21.64 -3.05 5.43
N GLY A 101 21.22 -1.99 4.74
CA GLY A 101 21.02 -2.00 3.29
C GLY A 101 19.61 -2.34 2.84
N GLU A 102 18.66 -2.51 3.77
CA GLU A 102 17.23 -2.50 3.45
C GLU A 102 16.74 -1.07 3.23
N GLU A 103 15.95 -0.87 2.18
CA GLU A 103 15.44 0.44 1.78
C GLU A 103 13.94 0.33 1.50
N VAL A 104 13.20 1.38 1.85
CA VAL A 104 11.78 1.51 1.50
C VAL A 104 11.64 2.46 0.33
N GLU A 105 11.23 1.92 -0.81
CA GLU A 105 10.85 2.71 -1.98
C GLU A 105 9.33 2.84 -2.04
N TYR A 106 8.85 4.02 -2.44
CA TYR A 106 7.44 4.28 -2.62
C TYR A 106 7.18 5.02 -3.95
N LEU A 107 6.04 4.73 -4.55
CA LEU A 107 5.53 5.40 -5.74
C LEU A 107 4.11 5.89 -5.45
N VAL A 108 3.84 7.15 -5.73
CA VAL A 108 2.49 7.74 -5.63
C VAL A 108 1.98 8.02 -7.03
N GLU A 109 0.82 7.47 -7.35
CA GLU A 109 0.14 7.65 -8.64
C GLU A 109 -1.24 8.26 -8.42
N LEU A 110 -1.61 9.22 -9.26
CA LEU A 110 -2.98 9.74 -9.35
C LEU A 110 -3.65 9.10 -10.55
N ILE A 111 -4.62 8.23 -10.29
CA ILE A 111 -5.39 7.54 -11.34
C ILE A 111 -6.69 8.30 -11.55
N THR A 112 -6.95 8.72 -12.79
CA THR A 112 -8.19 9.38 -13.19
C THR A 112 -9.06 8.40 -13.97
N LEU A 113 -10.35 8.34 -13.64
CA LEU A 113 -11.33 7.54 -14.38
C LEU A 113 -11.89 8.35 -15.56
N ASP A 114 -11.74 7.81 -16.78
CA ASP A 114 -12.43 8.28 -17.97
C ASP A 114 -13.45 7.21 -18.42
N TYR A 115 -14.69 7.61 -18.67
CA TYR A 115 -15.77 6.69 -19.02
C TYR A 115 -16.72 7.26 -20.08
N SER A 116 -17.32 6.37 -20.86
CA SER A 116 -18.28 6.73 -21.91
C SER A 116 -19.49 5.83 -21.89
N PHE A 117 -20.63 6.37 -22.34
CA PHE A 117 -21.86 5.60 -22.46
C PHE A 117 -21.92 4.97 -23.85
N LEU A 118 -21.86 3.65 -23.89
CA LEU A 118 -22.11 2.89 -25.12
C LEU A 118 -23.63 2.84 -25.36
N ARG A 119 -24.02 2.99 -26.62
CA ARG A 119 -25.43 2.94 -27.07
C ARG A 119 -25.75 1.59 -27.68
#